data_AF-A0A8H4W8D6-F1
#
_entry.id   AF-A0A8H4W8D6-F1
#
_cell.length_a   1.000
_cell.length_b   1.000
_cell.length_c   1.000
_cell.angle_alpha   90.00
_cell.angle_beta   90.00
_cell.angle_gamma   90.00
#
_symmetry.space_group_name_H-M   'P 1'
#
loop_
_entity.id
_entity.type
_entity.pdbx_description
1 polymer ?
#
loop_
_entity_poly.entity_id
_entity_poly.type
_entity_poly.pdbx_seq_one_letter_code
_entity_poly.pdbx_strand_id
1 'polypeptide(L)'
;MAVGKNKRLSKGKKGLKKKTQDPFTRKDWYQVKAPSSFQIRDVGKTLVNRTTGLKNANDALKGRIFEVSLADLQKDEDHAFRKVKLRVDEVQGKNCLTNFHGLDFTSDKLRSLVRKWQSLIEANVTVKTTDDYLLRLFAIAFTKRRPNQIKKTTYAASSQIRAIRKKMTEIITREASSCTLTQLTAKLIPEVIGREIEKATQGIYPLQNVHIRKVKLLKAPKFDLGALLNLHGESNTDESGQKVEREFKEKVLDEASSTTLSRTILRFTTRLAMASDESLPTLKILMIGPSGAGKSALLIRYCDDQFDSESSTATIGVDFKLKRLSVHGKPYRLNLLDTAGQERFRTLSNSYYRGAHGVILVYDISNRESFLSIDRWFEEVDANAVEGVKCFLVGSKLDRVSGAIGSGSGSGNRGKREVSEEEGGWVYE
;
A
#
# COMPACT_ATOMS: atom_id res chain seq x y z
N MET A 1 -19.87 -67.72 -47.07
CA MET A 1 -19.14 -66.57 -47.63
C MET A 1 -19.28 -65.38 -46.69
N ALA A 2 -18.17 -64.66 -46.51
CA ALA A 2 -17.87 -63.80 -45.38
C ALA A 2 -18.58 -62.43 -45.38
N VAL A 3 -18.96 -61.99 -44.19
CA VAL A 3 -19.35 -60.61 -43.87
C VAL A 3 -18.07 -59.80 -43.65
N GLY A 4 -17.70 -58.93 -44.60
CA GLY A 4 -16.49 -58.11 -44.56
C GLY A 4 -16.80 -56.61 -44.58
N LYS A 5 -16.71 -55.97 -43.40
CA LYS A 5 -16.94 -54.55 -43.13
C LYS A 5 -15.99 -53.64 -43.93
N ASN A 6 -16.52 -52.72 -44.72
CA ASN A 6 -15.78 -51.54 -45.19
C ASN A 6 -16.40 -50.26 -44.59
N LYS A 7 -15.91 -49.87 -43.41
CA LYS A 7 -16.00 -48.49 -42.91
C LYS A 7 -14.59 -47.90 -43.01
N ARG A 8 -14.32 -47.15 -44.08
CA ARG A 8 -13.18 -46.23 -44.14
C ARG A 8 -13.38 -45.19 -43.05
N LEU A 9 -12.82 -45.44 -41.88
CA LEU A 9 -12.57 -44.42 -40.87
C LEU A 9 -11.59 -43.43 -41.49
N SER A 10 -12.07 -42.23 -41.82
CA SER A 10 -11.18 -41.10 -42.02
C SER A 10 -10.32 -41.00 -40.76
N LYS A 11 -9.00 -41.16 -40.91
CA LYS A 11 -8.07 -40.91 -39.82
C LYS A 11 -8.20 -39.43 -39.47
N GLY A 12 -9.05 -39.12 -38.50
CA GLY A 12 -9.04 -37.82 -37.84
C GLY A 12 -7.61 -37.54 -37.43
N LYS A 13 -7.07 -36.39 -37.87
CA LYS A 13 -5.77 -35.87 -37.44
C LYS A 13 -5.76 -35.95 -35.91
N LYS A 14 -5.08 -36.96 -35.35
CA LYS A 14 -4.77 -37.03 -33.93
C LYS A 14 -4.07 -35.72 -33.61
N GLY A 15 -4.73 -34.84 -32.86
CA GLY A 15 -4.14 -33.59 -32.41
C GLY A 15 -2.75 -33.89 -31.86
N LEU A 16 -1.74 -33.17 -32.36
CA LEU A 16 -0.37 -33.31 -31.89
C LEU A 16 -0.41 -33.29 -30.36
N LYS A 17 -0.09 -34.41 -29.71
CA LYS A 17 0.14 -34.44 -28.27
C LYS A 17 1.22 -33.40 -28.02
N LYS A 18 0.88 -32.28 -27.38
CA LYS A 18 1.86 -31.28 -26.92
C LYS A 18 2.95 -32.05 -26.20
N LYS A 19 4.17 -32.06 -26.75
CA LYS A 19 5.32 -32.65 -26.09
C LYS A 19 5.37 -32.08 -24.67
N THR A 20 5.39 -32.95 -23.66
CA THR A 20 5.63 -32.55 -22.27
C THR A 20 7.00 -31.91 -22.22
N GLN A 21 7.02 -30.58 -22.22
CA GLN A 21 8.24 -29.78 -22.18
C GLN A 21 8.51 -29.44 -20.73
N ASP A 22 9.75 -29.65 -20.27
CA ASP A 22 10.17 -29.30 -18.91
C ASP A 22 9.90 -27.81 -18.65
N PRO A 23 9.14 -27.45 -17.60
CA PRO A 23 8.88 -26.07 -17.23
C PRO A 23 10.13 -25.19 -17.07
N PHE A 24 11.29 -25.74 -16.69
CA PHE A 24 12.53 -24.98 -16.54
C PHE A 24 13.11 -24.50 -17.87
N THR A 25 12.79 -25.16 -18.99
CA THR A 25 13.24 -24.71 -20.33
C THR A 25 12.60 -23.40 -20.77
N ARG A 26 11.52 -22.96 -20.11
CA ARG A 26 10.81 -21.70 -20.37
C ARG A 26 11.20 -20.58 -19.43
N LYS A 27 12.20 -20.80 -18.57
CA LYS A 27 12.64 -19.81 -17.57
C LYS A 27 13.99 -19.23 -17.94
N ASP A 28 14.16 -17.95 -17.66
CA ASP A 28 15.42 -17.25 -17.78
C ASP A 28 15.94 -16.87 -16.39
N TRP A 29 17.26 -16.86 -16.26
CA TRP A 29 17.98 -16.52 -15.04
C TRP A 29 18.35 -15.04 -15.00
N TYR A 30 18.10 -14.43 -13.86
CA TYR A 30 18.41 -13.04 -13.53
C TYR A 30 19.32 -12.97 -12.30
N GLN A 31 20.26 -12.03 -12.29
CA GLN A 31 21.15 -11.77 -11.16
C GLN A 31 20.54 -10.66 -10.29
N VAL A 32 20.52 -10.84 -8.98
CA VAL A 32 20.05 -9.84 -8.02
C VAL A 32 21.24 -9.02 -7.53
N LYS A 33 21.20 -7.70 -7.77
CA LYS A 33 22.27 -6.77 -7.43
C LYS A 33 21.87 -5.92 -6.22
N ALA A 34 22.69 -5.90 -5.19
CA ALA A 34 22.58 -5.02 -4.03
C ALA A 34 23.14 -3.61 -4.34
N PRO A 35 22.64 -2.56 -3.64
CA PRO A 35 23.18 -1.21 -3.72
C PRO A 35 24.68 -1.14 -3.39
N SER A 36 25.35 -0.11 -3.89
CA SER A 36 26.77 0.17 -3.64
C SER A 36 27.12 0.45 -2.17
N SER A 37 26.12 0.66 -1.31
CA SER A 37 26.31 0.78 0.14
C SER A 37 26.79 -0.52 0.79
N PHE A 38 26.64 -1.66 0.12
CA PHE A 38 27.12 -2.97 0.57
C PHE A 38 28.40 -3.37 -0.17
N GLN A 39 29.31 -4.07 0.51
CA GLN A 39 30.57 -4.49 -0.10
C GLN A 39 30.36 -5.52 -1.23
N ILE A 40 29.51 -6.51 -1.01
CA ILE A 40 29.14 -7.50 -2.03
C ILE A 40 27.86 -7.03 -2.73
N ARG A 41 27.98 -6.81 -4.03
CA ARG A 41 26.84 -6.44 -4.88
C ARG A 41 26.08 -7.66 -5.41
N ASP A 42 26.75 -8.79 -5.57
CA ASP A 42 26.12 -10.01 -6.10
C ASP A 42 25.45 -10.81 -4.99
N VAL A 43 24.14 -10.63 -4.87
CA VAL A 43 23.34 -11.23 -3.79
C VAL A 43 22.95 -12.66 -4.13
N GLY A 44 22.62 -12.92 -5.39
CA GLY A 44 22.16 -14.24 -5.83
C GLY A 44 21.52 -14.23 -7.21
N LYS A 45 20.85 -15.33 -7.54
CA LYS A 45 20.16 -15.52 -8.82
C LYS A 45 18.70 -15.88 -8.60
N THR A 46 17.82 -15.40 -9.48
CA THR A 46 16.41 -15.74 -9.50
C THR A 46 15.99 -16.16 -10.90
N LEU A 47 14.96 -16.98 -10.99
CA LEU A 47 14.44 -17.53 -12.23
C LEU A 47 13.00 -17.06 -12.44
N VAL A 48 12.70 -16.61 -13.66
CA VAL A 48 11.38 -16.13 -14.05
C VAL A 48 11.03 -16.67 -15.43
N ASN A 49 9.73 -16.84 -15.70
CA ASN A 49 9.28 -17.26 -17.02
C ASN A 49 9.75 -16.25 -18.07
N ARG A 50 10.23 -16.75 -19.20
CA ARG A 50 10.60 -15.93 -20.34
C ARG A 50 9.41 -15.08 -20.78
N THR A 51 9.69 -13.85 -21.17
CA THR A 51 8.69 -12.94 -21.73
C THR A 51 8.00 -13.63 -22.92
N THR A 52 6.68 -13.75 -22.84
CA THR A 52 5.86 -14.39 -23.88
C THR A 52 4.59 -13.59 -24.10
N GLY A 53 4.42 -13.06 -25.32
CA GLY A 53 3.29 -12.20 -25.67
C GLY A 53 3.19 -11.00 -24.73
N LEU A 54 2.03 -10.83 -24.09
CA LEU A 54 1.72 -9.73 -23.17
C LEU A 54 2.28 -9.93 -21.74
N LYS A 55 2.85 -11.09 -21.42
CA LYS A 55 3.41 -11.37 -20.09
C LYS A 55 4.90 -11.07 -20.08
N ASN A 56 5.26 -9.91 -19.53
CA ASN A 56 6.65 -9.49 -19.40
C ASN A 56 7.32 -10.11 -18.16
N ALA A 57 8.54 -10.62 -18.32
CA ALA A 57 9.35 -11.13 -17.22
C ALA A 57 9.73 -10.03 -16.22
N ASN A 58 9.97 -8.80 -16.71
CA ASN A 58 10.39 -7.68 -15.87
C ASN A 58 9.32 -7.30 -14.86
N ASP A 59 8.05 -7.24 -15.28
CA ASP A 59 6.93 -6.89 -14.40
C ASP A 59 6.73 -7.94 -13.31
N ALA A 60 7.02 -9.21 -13.62
CA ALA A 60 6.97 -10.29 -12.65
C ALA A 60 8.16 -10.30 -11.66
N LEU A 61 9.26 -9.61 -11.99
CA LEU A 61 10.45 -9.45 -11.15
C LEU A 61 10.34 -8.23 -10.23
N LYS A 62 9.83 -7.11 -10.75
CA LYS A 62 9.64 -5.87 -9.99
C LYS A 62 8.72 -6.12 -8.78
N GLY A 63 9.05 -5.51 -7.66
CA GLY A 63 8.31 -5.65 -6.41
C GLY A 63 8.63 -6.91 -5.60
N ARG A 64 9.41 -7.87 -6.13
CA ARG A 64 9.89 -9.00 -5.31
C ARG A 64 10.82 -8.51 -4.21
N ILE A 65 10.72 -9.14 -3.04
CA ILE A 65 11.55 -8.83 -1.87
C ILE A 65 12.44 -10.04 -1.59
N PHE A 66 13.75 -9.80 -1.54
CA PHE A 66 14.76 -10.77 -1.15
C PHE A 66 15.21 -10.49 0.28
N GLU A 67 15.26 -11.52 1.12
CA GLU A 67 15.76 -11.42 2.49
C GLU A 67 17.12 -12.12 2.55
N VAL A 68 18.16 -11.37 2.88
CA VAL A 68 19.56 -11.85 2.89
C VAL A 68 20.23 -11.46 4.19
N SER A 69 21.17 -12.28 4.67
CA SER A 69 21.97 -11.96 5.85
C SER A 69 22.90 -10.78 5.56
N LEU A 70 23.07 -9.89 6.53
CA LEU A 70 24.03 -8.79 6.40
C LEU A 70 25.48 -9.30 6.33
N ALA A 71 25.78 -10.44 6.97
CA ALA A 71 27.10 -11.07 6.89
C ALA A 71 27.47 -11.45 5.45
N ASP A 72 26.50 -11.95 4.68
CA ASP A 72 26.72 -12.33 3.27
C ASP A 72 26.94 -11.10 2.37
N LEU A 73 26.47 -9.93 2.78
CA LEU A 73 26.63 -8.68 2.03
C LEU A 73 27.92 -7.91 2.41
N GLN A 74 28.42 -8.09 3.63
CA GLN A 74 29.54 -7.31 4.19
C GLN A 74 30.77 -8.15 4.55
N LYS A 75 30.72 -9.48 4.35
CA LYS A 75 31.77 -10.45 4.75
C LYS A 75 32.17 -10.34 6.23
N ASP A 76 31.22 -9.94 7.07
CA ASP A 76 31.43 -9.77 8.51
C ASP A 76 30.46 -10.66 9.29
N GLU A 77 30.98 -11.67 9.98
CA GLU A 77 30.19 -12.66 10.71
C GLU A 77 29.56 -12.09 11.99
N ASP A 78 30.11 -11.01 12.56
CA ASP A 78 29.59 -10.40 13.79
C ASP A 78 28.14 -9.89 13.60
N HIS A 79 27.76 -9.61 12.36
CA HIS A 79 26.46 -9.10 11.97
C HIS A 79 25.53 -10.14 11.32
N ALA A 80 25.86 -11.44 11.41
CA ALA A 80 25.08 -12.53 10.79
C ALA A 80 23.62 -12.62 11.26
N PHE A 81 23.31 -12.12 12.46
CA PHE A 81 21.96 -12.13 13.00
C PHE A 81 21.01 -11.09 12.38
N ARG A 82 21.52 -10.23 11.49
CA ARG A 82 20.75 -9.17 10.86
C ARG A 82 20.36 -9.59 9.46
N LYS A 83 19.07 -9.49 9.16
CA LYS A 83 18.52 -9.78 7.86
C LYS A 83 18.10 -8.49 7.17
N VAL A 84 18.62 -8.26 5.99
CA VAL A 84 18.28 -7.11 5.14
C VAL A 84 17.26 -7.56 4.10
N LYS A 85 16.22 -6.75 3.92
CA LYS A 85 15.20 -6.93 2.89
C LYS A 85 15.47 -5.98 1.75
N LEU A 86 15.72 -6.53 0.57
CA LEU A 86 16.00 -5.81 -0.65
C LEU A 86 14.84 -6.01 -1.63
N ARG A 87 14.21 -4.92 -2.06
CA ARG A 87 13.12 -4.96 -3.06
C ARG A 87 13.68 -4.69 -4.44
N VAL A 88 13.27 -5.45 -5.45
CA VAL A 88 13.57 -5.14 -6.86
C VAL A 88 12.69 -3.97 -7.29
N ASP A 89 13.31 -2.85 -7.62
CA ASP A 89 12.59 -1.69 -8.13
C ASP A 89 12.66 -1.65 -9.68
N GLU A 90 13.83 -1.98 -10.26
CA GLU A 90 14.04 -1.98 -11.70
C GLU A 90 14.84 -3.21 -12.18
N VAL A 91 14.67 -3.58 -13.45
CA VAL A 91 15.42 -4.67 -14.09
C VAL A 91 16.11 -4.13 -15.33
N GLN A 92 17.43 -4.27 -15.40
CA GLN A 92 18.26 -3.87 -16.54
C GLN A 92 18.93 -5.08 -17.16
N GLY A 93 18.55 -5.42 -18.38
CA GLY A 93 19.00 -6.66 -19.03
C GLY A 93 18.65 -7.87 -18.16
N LYS A 94 19.67 -8.56 -17.64
CA LYS A 94 19.52 -9.70 -16.71
C LYS A 94 19.82 -9.35 -15.24
N ASN A 95 20.03 -8.07 -14.92
CA ASN A 95 20.32 -7.60 -13.58
C ASN A 95 19.06 -6.99 -12.94
N CYS A 96 18.70 -7.46 -11.76
CA CYS A 96 17.66 -6.89 -10.93
C CYS A 96 18.31 -5.89 -9.97
N LEU A 97 18.03 -4.60 -10.16
CA LEU A 97 18.51 -3.54 -9.29
C LEU A 97 17.60 -3.44 -8.08
N THR A 98 18.19 -3.61 -6.90
CA THR A 98 17.42 -3.61 -5.65
C THR A 98 17.62 -2.34 -4.84
N ASN A 99 16.63 -2.03 -4.00
CA ASN A 99 16.66 -0.95 -3.03
C ASN A 99 16.36 -1.50 -1.63
N PHE A 100 16.80 -0.76 -0.61
CA PHE A 100 16.55 -1.14 0.78
C PHE A 100 15.04 -1.04 1.10
N HIS A 101 14.47 -2.14 1.57
CA HIS A 101 13.04 -2.22 1.93
C HIS A 101 12.82 -2.39 3.44
N GLY A 102 13.75 -3.03 4.14
CA GLY A 102 13.63 -3.21 5.58
C GLY A 102 14.78 -3.99 6.19
N LEU A 103 14.75 -4.08 7.50
CA LEU A 103 15.73 -4.80 8.31
C LEU A 103 14.99 -5.58 9.39
N ASP A 104 15.43 -6.80 9.66
CA ASP A 104 14.88 -7.64 10.72
C ASP A 104 16.01 -8.42 11.42
N PHE A 105 15.69 -8.99 12.58
CA PHE A 105 16.61 -9.85 13.32
C PHE A 105 16.28 -11.33 13.06
N THR A 106 17.29 -12.19 13.18
CA THR A 106 17.05 -13.62 13.29
C THR A 106 16.34 -13.97 14.61
N SER A 107 15.53 -15.02 14.60
CA SER A 107 14.73 -15.42 15.76
C SER A 107 15.59 -15.94 16.92
N ASP A 108 16.67 -16.64 16.60
CA ASP A 108 17.68 -17.17 17.53
C ASP A 108 18.38 -16.04 18.29
N LYS A 109 18.85 -14.98 17.61
CA LYS A 109 19.46 -13.84 18.28
C LYS A 109 18.49 -13.15 19.22
N LEU A 110 17.25 -12.91 18.77
CA LEU A 110 16.26 -12.28 19.64
C LEU A 110 15.96 -13.12 20.89
N ARG A 111 15.80 -14.43 20.74
CA ARG A 111 15.56 -15.36 21.85
C ARG A 111 16.76 -15.47 22.79
N SER A 112 17.99 -15.34 22.30
CA SER A 112 19.20 -15.39 23.15
C SER A 112 19.44 -14.11 23.96
N LEU A 113 19.00 -12.95 23.44
CA LEU A 113 19.08 -11.66 24.12
C LEU A 113 18.06 -11.53 25.27
N VAL A 114 16.84 -12.02 25.06
CA VAL A 114 15.75 -11.96 26.04
C VAL A 114 15.97 -13.00 27.15
N ARG A 115 16.66 -12.58 28.21
CA ARG A 115 16.91 -13.39 29.42
C ARG A 115 16.15 -12.84 30.63
N LYS A 116 15.94 -13.69 31.64
CA LYS A 116 15.38 -13.30 32.95
C LYS A 116 16.35 -12.36 33.70
N TRP A 117 15.84 -11.70 34.75
CA TRP A 117 16.61 -10.87 35.71
C TRP A 117 17.13 -9.52 35.20
N GLN A 118 16.63 -9.06 34.07
CA GLN A 118 16.91 -7.74 33.47
C GLN A 118 15.62 -7.14 32.92
N SER A 119 15.55 -5.82 32.81
CA SER A 119 14.42 -5.15 32.15
C SER A 119 14.65 -5.11 30.64
N LEU A 120 13.60 -5.46 29.88
CA LEU A 120 13.52 -5.23 28.44
C LEU A 120 12.89 -3.86 28.19
N ILE A 121 13.56 -3.03 27.40
CA ILE A 121 13.09 -1.70 27.03
C ILE A 121 12.90 -1.66 25.52
N GLU A 122 11.64 -1.48 25.11
CA GLU A 122 11.23 -1.32 23.71
C GLU A 122 10.85 0.13 23.43
N ALA A 123 11.23 0.61 22.25
CA ALA A 123 10.80 1.90 21.70
C ALA A 123 10.51 1.74 20.20
N ASN A 124 9.48 2.40 19.70
CA ASN A 124 9.12 2.42 18.29
C ASN A 124 8.89 3.86 17.83
N VAL A 125 9.33 4.16 16.61
CA VAL A 125 9.22 5.51 16.03
C VAL A 125 8.85 5.39 14.56
N THR A 126 7.90 6.22 14.12
CA THR A 126 7.64 6.46 12.71
C THR A 126 8.31 7.76 12.29
N VAL A 127 9.22 7.70 11.32
CA VAL A 127 10.00 8.84 10.84
C VAL A 127 9.91 8.92 9.33
N LYS A 128 9.87 10.14 8.81
CA LYS A 128 10.02 10.44 7.39
C LYS A 128 11.47 10.87 7.14
N THR A 129 12.15 10.22 6.20
CA THR A 129 13.52 10.59 5.78
C THR A 129 13.49 11.82 4.86
N THR A 130 14.66 12.34 4.51
CA THR A 130 14.79 13.47 3.55
C THR A 130 14.22 13.11 2.17
N ASP A 131 14.37 11.86 1.73
CA ASP A 131 13.90 11.40 0.42
C ASP A 131 12.43 10.91 0.46
N ASP A 132 11.65 11.40 1.42
CA ASP A 132 10.22 11.10 1.55
C ASP A 132 9.84 9.63 1.83
N TYR A 133 10.78 8.77 2.27
CA TYR A 133 10.45 7.44 2.77
C TYR A 133 9.87 7.52 4.18
N LEU A 134 8.72 6.89 4.40
CA LEU A 134 8.10 6.77 5.72
C LEU A 134 8.46 5.41 6.32
N LEU A 135 9.31 5.43 7.34
CA LEU A 135 9.86 4.25 7.99
C LEU A 135 9.31 4.11 9.42
N ARG A 136 9.12 2.87 9.86
CA ARG A 136 8.88 2.52 11.27
C ARG A 136 10.05 1.72 11.82
N LEU A 137 10.80 2.33 12.73
CA LEU A 137 11.93 1.72 13.42
C LEU A 137 11.49 1.17 14.77
N PHE A 138 11.99 -0.01 15.13
CA PHE A 138 11.80 -0.65 16.42
C PHE A 138 13.18 -0.85 17.05
N ALA A 139 13.39 -0.25 18.22
CA ALA A 139 14.60 -0.39 19.00
C ALA A 139 14.34 -1.21 20.27
N ILE A 140 15.31 -2.03 20.63
CA ILE A 140 15.33 -2.82 21.86
C ILE A 140 16.60 -2.51 22.63
N ALA A 141 16.50 -2.53 23.95
CA ALA A 141 17.63 -2.40 24.86
C ALA A 141 17.38 -3.23 26.12
N PHE A 142 18.47 -3.66 26.75
CA PHE A 142 18.42 -4.39 28.01
C PHE A 142 19.25 -3.66 29.07
N THR A 143 18.82 -3.72 30.32
CA THR A 143 19.59 -3.17 31.44
C THR A 143 20.87 -3.96 31.68
N LYS A 144 22.00 -3.26 31.83
CA LYS A 144 23.31 -3.85 32.10
C LYS A 144 23.56 -3.95 33.60
N ARG A 145 24.06 -5.11 34.04
CA ARG A 145 24.48 -5.34 35.42
C ARG A 145 25.72 -4.52 35.74
N ARG A 146 25.76 -3.88 36.92
CA ARG A 146 26.98 -3.19 37.38
C ARG A 146 27.98 -4.21 37.95
N PRO A 147 29.30 -4.02 37.79
CA PRO A 147 30.31 -4.99 38.26
C PRO A 147 30.16 -5.38 39.74
N ASN A 148 29.89 -4.41 40.61
CA ASN A 148 29.81 -4.61 42.07
C ASN A 148 28.37 -4.79 42.59
N GLN A 149 27.48 -5.33 41.76
CA GLN A 149 26.06 -5.46 42.11
C GLN A 149 25.77 -6.78 42.86
N ILE A 150 25.38 -6.65 44.13
CA ILE A 150 25.00 -7.78 45.01
C ILE A 150 23.67 -8.42 44.55
N LYS A 151 22.68 -7.59 44.17
CA LYS A 151 21.38 -8.09 43.69
C LYS A 151 21.55 -8.91 42.41
N LYS A 152 20.91 -10.09 42.37
CA LYS A 152 20.84 -10.94 41.16
C LYS A 152 20.04 -10.28 40.02
N THR A 153 19.06 -9.46 40.38
CA THR A 153 18.20 -8.72 39.45
C THR A 153 18.74 -7.33 39.14
N THR A 154 18.54 -6.93 37.90
CA THR A 154 18.89 -5.60 37.38
C THR A 154 17.64 -5.00 36.74
N TYR A 155 16.66 -4.61 37.55
CA TYR A 155 15.44 -3.99 37.03
C TYR A 155 15.53 -2.47 37.13
N ALA A 156 15.19 -1.79 36.04
CA ALA A 156 15.04 -0.33 36.03
C ALA A 156 13.65 0.04 36.57
N ALA A 157 13.57 1.17 37.30
CA ALA A 157 12.28 1.68 37.75
C ALA A 157 11.42 2.15 36.57
N SER A 158 10.09 2.10 36.71
CA SER A 158 9.16 2.51 35.65
C SER A 158 9.40 3.94 35.16
N SER A 159 9.80 4.86 36.05
CA SER A 159 10.18 6.24 35.70
C SER A 159 11.43 6.29 34.82
N GLN A 160 12.46 5.50 35.16
CA GLN A 160 13.69 5.36 34.39
C GLN A 160 13.42 4.78 33.00
N ILE A 161 12.55 3.75 32.90
CA ILE A 161 12.16 3.15 31.62
C ILE A 161 11.50 4.19 30.71
N ARG A 162 10.60 5.03 31.25
CA ARG A 162 9.96 6.12 30.49
C ARG A 162 10.97 7.15 30.01
N ALA A 163 11.91 7.55 30.87
CA ALA A 163 12.97 8.50 30.52
C ALA A 163 13.90 7.94 29.42
N ILE A 164 14.28 6.65 29.51
CA ILE A 164 15.08 5.96 28.51
C ILE A 164 14.32 5.89 27.17
N ARG A 165 13.04 5.49 27.18
CA ARG A 165 12.22 5.45 25.96
C ARG A 165 12.15 6.82 25.29
N LYS A 166 11.94 7.89 26.05
CA LYS A 166 11.92 9.27 25.51
C LYS A 166 13.25 9.61 24.79
N LYS A 167 14.40 9.35 25.44
CA LYS A 167 15.71 9.55 24.81
C LYS A 167 15.94 8.68 23.58
N MET A 168 15.53 7.41 23.62
CA MET A 168 15.61 6.51 22.46
C MET A 168 14.82 7.07 21.28
N THR A 169 13.57 7.50 21.51
CA THR A 169 12.73 8.04 20.45
C THR A 169 13.29 9.34 19.87
N GLU A 170 13.85 10.21 20.71
CA GLU A 170 14.46 11.47 20.30
C GLU A 170 15.69 11.27 19.40
N ILE A 171 16.63 10.41 19.82
CA ILE A 171 17.85 10.11 19.06
C ILE A 171 17.49 9.45 17.72
N ILE A 172 16.60 8.45 17.72
CA ILE A 172 16.16 7.77 16.49
C ILE A 172 15.50 8.77 15.54
N THR A 173 14.66 9.69 16.05
CA THR A 173 13.99 10.69 15.20
C THR A 173 15.00 11.66 14.60
N ARG A 174 15.96 12.16 15.39
CA ARG A 174 17.01 13.07 14.92
C ARG A 174 17.88 12.45 13.84
N GLU A 175 18.35 11.22 14.06
CA GLU A 175 19.24 10.53 13.13
C GLU A 175 18.53 10.09 11.85
N ALA A 176 17.26 9.69 11.92
CA ALA A 176 16.51 9.22 10.76
C ALA A 176 15.88 10.35 9.92
N SER A 177 15.52 11.48 10.52
CA SER A 177 14.92 12.62 9.78
C SER A 177 15.96 13.43 9.01
N SER A 178 17.21 13.47 9.50
CA SER A 178 18.30 14.23 8.89
C SER A 178 18.97 13.51 7.71
N CYS A 179 18.71 12.22 7.52
CA CYS A 179 19.41 11.38 6.55
C CYS A 179 18.52 10.93 5.39
N THR A 180 19.17 10.70 4.26
CA THR A 180 18.63 9.94 3.12
C THR A 180 18.47 8.47 3.50
N LEU A 181 17.69 7.69 2.75
CA LEU A 181 17.52 6.26 3.02
C LEU A 181 18.87 5.52 2.99
N THR A 182 19.74 5.91 2.06
CA THR A 182 21.08 5.34 1.87
C THR A 182 21.99 5.66 3.04
N GLN A 183 22.01 6.92 3.49
CA GLN A 183 22.78 7.35 4.65
C GLN A 183 22.29 6.67 5.93
N LEU A 184 20.97 6.54 6.09
CA LEU A 184 20.38 5.83 7.21
C LEU A 184 20.81 4.36 7.21
N THR A 185 20.82 3.71 6.05
CA THR A 185 21.26 2.32 5.90
C THR A 185 22.74 2.17 6.29
N ALA A 186 23.60 3.10 5.86
CA ALA A 186 25.00 3.14 6.24
C ALA A 186 25.21 3.35 7.76
N LYS A 187 24.31 4.05 8.46
CA LYS A 187 24.31 4.18 9.93
C LYS A 187 23.77 2.93 10.64
N LEU A 188 22.81 2.24 10.02
CA LEU A 188 22.19 1.03 10.57
C LEU A 188 23.19 -0.13 10.61
N ILE A 189 23.98 -0.34 9.54
CA ILE A 189 24.91 -1.47 9.39
C ILE A 189 25.89 -1.59 10.57
N PRO A 190 26.73 -0.57 10.89
CA PRO A 190 27.69 -0.63 12.01
C PRO A 190 27.07 -0.25 13.38
N GLU A 191 25.75 -0.18 13.48
CA GLU A 191 25.00 0.11 14.72
C GLU A 191 25.29 1.48 15.35
N VAL A 192 25.55 2.53 14.56
CA VAL A 192 25.88 3.87 15.10
C VAL A 192 24.82 4.38 16.06
N ILE A 193 23.54 4.23 15.66
CA ILE A 193 22.39 4.69 16.46
C ILE A 193 22.31 3.93 17.81
N GLY A 194 22.66 2.64 17.82
CA GLY A 194 22.65 1.84 19.06
C GLY A 194 23.69 2.33 20.07
N ARG A 195 24.92 2.60 19.60
CA ARG A 195 26.02 3.12 20.43
C ARG A 195 25.72 4.52 20.97
N GLU A 196 25.09 5.36 20.16
CA GLU A 196 24.69 6.71 20.57
C GLU A 196 23.62 6.68 21.67
N ILE A 197 22.60 5.82 21.51
CA ILE A 197 21.59 5.60 22.55
C ILE A 197 22.24 5.10 23.85
N GLU A 198 23.17 4.15 23.78
CA GLU A 198 23.87 3.65 24.96
C GLU A 198 24.59 4.79 25.70
N LYS A 199 25.39 5.61 24.99
CA LYS A 199 26.08 6.76 25.58
C LYS A 199 25.12 7.77 26.21
N ALA A 200 24.03 8.12 25.53
CA ALA A 200 23.08 9.13 26.01
C ALA A 200 22.25 8.67 27.23
N THR A 201 22.11 7.36 27.42
CA THR A 201 21.29 6.75 28.49
C THR A 201 22.09 6.32 29.71
N GLN A 202 23.43 6.26 29.62
CA GLN A 202 24.33 5.92 30.73
C GLN A 202 24.05 6.72 32.02
N GLY A 203 23.70 8.01 31.90
CA GLY A 203 23.38 8.85 33.05
C GLY A 203 22.07 8.51 33.77
N ILE A 204 21.15 7.76 33.12
CA ILE A 204 19.89 7.30 33.73
C ILE A 204 20.06 5.90 34.28
N TYR A 205 20.46 4.96 33.42
CA TYR A 205 20.68 3.57 33.76
C TYR A 205 21.60 2.93 32.70
N PRO A 206 22.61 2.13 33.09
CA PRO A 206 23.50 1.48 32.13
C PRO A 206 22.72 0.44 31.30
N LEU A 207 22.85 0.51 29.97
CA LEU A 207 22.23 -0.42 29.03
C LEU A 207 23.26 -1.33 28.37
N GLN A 208 22.79 -2.42 27.77
CA GLN A 208 23.55 -3.34 26.93
C GLN A 208 22.65 -3.83 25.78
N ASN A 209 23.28 -4.30 24.70
CA ASN A 209 22.60 -4.88 23.53
C ASN A 209 21.52 -3.94 22.98
N VAL A 210 21.89 -2.67 22.78
CA VAL A 210 21.01 -1.64 22.23
C VAL A 210 21.02 -1.75 20.72
N HIS A 211 19.93 -2.24 20.14
CA HIS A 211 19.85 -2.45 18.70
C HIS A 211 18.55 -1.92 18.10
N ILE A 212 18.62 -1.55 16.82
CA ILE A 212 17.44 -1.40 15.99
C ILE A 212 17.05 -2.80 15.51
N ARG A 213 16.09 -3.39 16.20
CA ARG A 213 15.58 -4.74 15.96
C ARG A 213 14.93 -4.88 14.58
N LYS A 214 14.17 -3.86 14.17
CA LYS A 214 13.37 -3.94 12.96
C LYS A 214 13.17 -2.58 12.33
N VAL A 215 13.23 -2.52 11.00
CA VAL A 215 12.86 -1.37 10.19
C VAL A 215 11.82 -1.83 9.17
N LYS A 216 10.66 -1.16 9.16
CA LYS A 216 9.61 -1.39 8.19
C LYS A 216 9.44 -0.16 7.32
N LEU A 217 9.48 -0.32 5.99
CA LEU A 217 9.00 0.69 5.08
C LEU A 217 7.48 0.69 5.05
N LEU A 218 6.86 1.82 5.38
CA LEU A 218 5.40 2.01 5.35
C LEU A 218 4.96 2.66 4.05
N LYS A 219 5.67 3.70 3.60
CA LYS A 219 5.38 4.40 2.36
C LYS A 219 6.68 4.75 1.66
N ALA A 220 6.77 4.37 0.39
CA ALA A 220 7.83 4.80 -0.51
C ALA A 220 7.41 6.09 -1.22
N PRO A 221 8.37 6.97 -1.57
CA PRO A 221 8.13 8.09 -2.47
C PRO A 221 7.80 7.61 -3.88
N LYS A 222 7.53 8.56 -4.79
CA LYS A 222 7.40 8.23 -6.22
C LYS A 222 8.72 7.63 -6.71
N PHE A 223 8.60 6.62 -7.57
CA PHE A 223 9.76 5.96 -8.14
C PHE A 223 10.57 6.95 -8.98
N ASP A 224 11.85 7.07 -8.64
CA ASP A 224 12.84 7.83 -9.41
C ASP A 224 13.95 6.90 -9.89
N LEU A 225 14.06 6.78 -11.21
CA LEU A 225 15.08 5.97 -11.87
C LEU A 225 16.48 6.55 -11.66
N GLY A 226 16.62 7.87 -11.62
CA GLY A 226 17.91 8.54 -11.47
C GLY A 226 18.54 8.24 -10.11
N ALA A 227 17.77 8.42 -9.03
CA ALA A 227 18.20 8.05 -7.68
C ALA A 227 18.59 6.57 -7.58
N LEU A 228 17.83 5.66 -8.20
CA LEU A 228 18.15 4.23 -8.19
C LEU A 228 19.46 3.92 -8.93
N LEU A 229 19.68 4.51 -10.10
CA LEU A 229 20.90 4.27 -10.87
C LEU A 229 22.16 4.73 -10.15
N ASN A 230 22.07 5.89 -9.47
CA ASN A 230 23.15 6.41 -8.65
C ASN A 230 23.51 5.46 -7.49
N LEU A 231 22.53 4.75 -6.91
CA LEU A 231 22.79 3.74 -5.88
C LEU A 231 23.55 2.52 -6.39
N HIS A 232 23.49 2.24 -7.69
CA HIS A 232 24.18 1.10 -8.31
C HIS A 232 25.46 1.52 -9.04
N GLY A 233 25.79 2.82 -9.06
CA GLY A 233 27.02 3.35 -9.68
C GLY A 233 27.08 3.12 -11.19
N GLU A 234 25.97 2.79 -11.83
CA GLU A 234 25.86 2.61 -13.28
C GLU A 234 25.53 3.95 -13.93
N SER A 235 26.47 4.88 -13.84
CA SER A 235 26.49 6.07 -14.68
C SER A 235 27.80 6.07 -15.47
N ASN A 236 27.67 5.85 -16.78
CA ASN A 236 28.66 5.94 -17.86
C ASN A 236 29.59 4.73 -18.07
N THR A 237 29.20 3.86 -19.00
CA THR A 237 30.01 3.45 -20.16
C THR A 237 29.12 2.81 -21.23
N ASP A 238 29.19 3.37 -22.43
CA ASP A 238 28.91 2.78 -23.76
C ASP A 238 27.47 2.77 -24.31
N GLU A 239 27.02 3.92 -24.82
CA GLU A 239 26.90 4.19 -26.28
C GLU A 239 26.30 5.58 -26.54
N SER A 240 27.07 6.43 -27.22
CA SER A 240 26.66 7.76 -27.69
C SER A 240 26.06 7.70 -29.09
N GLY A 241 24.83 8.24 -29.26
CA GLY A 241 24.26 8.70 -30.53
C GLY A 241 22.80 8.23 -30.73
N GLN A 242 21.76 9.05 -30.91
CA GLN A 242 21.60 10.50 -31.13
C GLN A 242 20.46 11.00 -30.22
N LYS A 243 20.68 12.07 -29.46
CA LYS A 243 19.56 12.88 -28.94
C LYS A 243 19.08 13.78 -30.07
N VAL A 244 17.89 13.50 -30.60
CA VAL A 244 17.13 14.48 -31.36
C VAL A 244 16.61 15.51 -30.35
N GLU A 245 17.32 16.63 -30.21
CA GLU A 245 16.78 17.80 -29.52
C GLU A 245 15.59 18.33 -30.31
N ARG A 246 14.39 18.19 -29.73
CA ARG A 246 13.26 19.05 -30.07
C ARG A 246 13.21 20.14 -29.02
N GLU A 247 13.83 21.28 -29.34
CA GLU A 247 13.60 22.54 -28.63
C GLU A 247 12.11 22.88 -28.70
N PHE A 248 11.41 22.83 -27.56
CA PHE A 248 10.16 23.55 -27.39
C PHE A 248 10.51 24.87 -26.69
N LYS A 249 10.73 25.93 -27.49
CA LYS A 249 10.89 27.30 -26.99
C LYS A 249 9.56 27.80 -26.44
N GLU A 250 9.41 27.80 -25.13
CA GLU A 250 8.43 28.66 -24.47
C GLU A 250 8.98 30.10 -24.53
N LYS A 251 8.36 30.94 -25.36
CA LYS A 251 8.70 32.36 -25.44
C LYS A 251 8.23 33.07 -24.16
N VAL A 252 9.15 33.33 -23.24
CA VAL A 252 8.99 34.39 -22.24
C VAL A 252 9.45 35.69 -22.90
N LEU A 253 8.50 36.58 -23.20
CA LEU A 253 8.78 37.97 -23.55
C LEU A 253 8.83 38.76 -22.24
N ASP A 254 10.02 39.27 -21.92
CA ASP A 254 10.23 40.30 -20.92
C ASP A 254 10.71 41.54 -21.68
N GLU A 255 9.85 42.55 -21.83
CA GLU A 255 10.26 43.93 -22.05
C GLU A 255 9.51 44.82 -21.06
N ALA A 256 10.29 45.53 -20.26
CA ALA A 256 9.81 46.57 -19.37
C ALA A 256 9.46 47.82 -20.18
N SER A 257 8.27 48.40 -19.93
CA SER A 257 8.09 49.75 -19.39
C SER A 257 6.76 50.39 -19.83
N SER A 258 6.14 51.07 -18.86
CA SER A 258 5.21 52.20 -18.99
C SER A 258 3.77 51.99 -18.49
N THR A 259 3.47 52.85 -17.50
CA THR A 259 2.20 53.47 -17.13
C THR A 259 1.01 52.63 -16.62
N THR A 260 0.75 52.85 -15.32
CA THR A 260 -0.53 53.25 -14.72
C THR A 260 -1.75 52.43 -15.11
N LEU A 261 -2.27 51.62 -14.18
CA LEU A 261 -3.68 51.64 -13.75
C LEU A 261 -3.92 50.70 -12.54
N SER A 262 -4.33 51.33 -11.43
CA SER A 262 -5.16 50.85 -10.32
C SER A 262 -4.80 49.57 -9.53
N ARG A 263 -4.25 49.81 -8.34
CA ARG A 263 -4.02 48.90 -7.20
C ARG A 263 -5.28 48.26 -6.56
N THR A 264 -6.44 48.33 -7.19
CA THR A 264 -7.72 47.89 -6.59
C THR A 264 -8.17 46.51 -7.07
N ILE A 265 -7.71 46.03 -8.23
CA ILE A 265 -8.17 44.74 -8.80
C ILE A 265 -7.25 43.56 -8.42
N LEU A 266 -6.02 43.82 -7.95
CA LEU A 266 -5.04 42.77 -7.63
C LEU A 266 -5.20 42.13 -6.24
N ARG A 267 -6.22 42.51 -5.45
CA ARG A 267 -6.48 41.90 -4.13
C ARG A 267 -7.62 40.87 -4.12
N PHE A 268 -8.35 40.71 -5.23
CA PHE A 268 -9.53 39.84 -5.29
C PHE A 268 -9.28 38.50 -6.02
N THR A 269 -8.23 38.38 -6.82
CA THR A 269 -7.97 37.20 -7.66
C THR A 269 -6.85 36.27 -7.17
N THR A 270 -6.17 36.60 -6.06
CA THR A 270 -5.06 35.78 -5.53
C THR A 270 -5.41 34.96 -4.27
N ARG A 271 -6.71 34.74 -4.01
CA ARG A 271 -7.17 33.91 -2.87
C ARG A 271 -7.79 32.56 -3.28
N LEU A 272 -7.75 32.23 -4.56
CA LEU A 272 -8.37 31.02 -5.10
C LEU A 272 -7.39 30.15 -5.91
N ALA A 273 -6.24 29.83 -5.33
CA ALA A 273 -5.43 28.70 -5.80
C ALA A 273 -4.48 28.22 -4.71
N MET A 274 -4.51 26.90 -4.47
CA MET A 274 -3.52 26.09 -3.74
C MET A 274 -3.65 26.04 -2.21
N ALA A 275 -4.78 25.53 -1.71
CA ALA A 275 -4.73 24.72 -0.49
C ALA A 275 -4.05 23.38 -0.83
N SER A 276 -2.98 23.03 -0.13
CA SER A 276 -2.32 21.73 -0.27
C SER A 276 -3.30 20.60 0.04
N ASP A 277 -3.24 19.51 -0.73
CA ASP A 277 -4.16 18.35 -0.65
C ASP A 277 -4.17 17.65 0.73
N GLU A 278 -3.22 17.97 1.61
CA GLU A 278 -3.18 17.48 2.99
C GLU A 278 -4.17 18.17 3.94
N SER A 279 -4.66 19.37 3.60
CA SER A 279 -5.49 20.20 4.50
C SER A 279 -7.01 20.09 4.29
N LEU A 280 -7.46 19.32 3.29
CA LEU A 280 -8.88 19.20 2.98
C LEU A 280 -9.59 18.27 3.99
N PRO A 281 -10.76 18.69 4.53
CA PRO A 281 -11.59 17.82 5.36
C PRO A 281 -12.03 16.58 4.56
N THR A 282 -11.91 15.41 5.19
CA THR A 282 -12.17 14.11 4.54
C THR A 282 -13.51 13.55 4.99
N LEU A 283 -14.39 13.24 4.04
CA LEU A 283 -15.63 12.51 4.26
C LEU A 283 -15.41 11.05 3.85
N LYS A 284 -15.72 10.12 4.77
CA LYS A 284 -15.60 8.69 4.53
C LYS A 284 -16.98 8.09 4.30
N ILE A 285 -17.22 7.53 3.12
CA ILE A 285 -18.47 6.84 2.76
C ILE A 285 -18.17 5.37 2.47
N LEU A 286 -18.97 4.49 3.07
CA LEU A 286 -18.87 3.05 2.89
C LEU A 286 -20.03 2.54 2.03
N MET A 287 -19.76 1.73 1.02
CA MET A 287 -20.79 1.06 0.22
C MET A 287 -20.89 -0.41 0.61
N ILE A 288 -22.05 -0.87 1.07
CA ILE A 288 -22.32 -2.26 1.46
C ILE A 288 -23.60 -2.80 0.82
N GLY A 289 -23.73 -4.13 0.78
CA GLY A 289 -24.85 -4.82 0.13
C GLY A 289 -24.44 -6.16 -0.47
N PRO A 290 -25.39 -6.97 -0.96
CA PRO A 290 -25.11 -8.32 -1.46
C PRO A 290 -24.22 -8.36 -2.70
N SER A 291 -23.68 -9.54 -3.02
CA SER A 291 -22.90 -9.75 -4.24
C SER A 291 -23.71 -9.40 -5.46
N GLY A 292 -23.09 -8.72 -6.44
CA GLY A 292 -23.77 -8.37 -7.67
C GLY A 292 -24.79 -7.24 -7.53
N ALA A 293 -24.94 -6.59 -6.37
CA ALA A 293 -25.82 -5.43 -6.17
C ALA A 293 -25.38 -4.15 -6.91
N GLY A 294 -24.34 -4.18 -7.76
CA GLY A 294 -23.93 -3.00 -8.53
C GLY A 294 -23.07 -1.95 -7.79
N LYS A 295 -22.60 -2.23 -6.57
CA LYS A 295 -21.73 -1.33 -5.77
C LYS A 295 -20.52 -0.80 -6.55
N SER A 296 -19.70 -1.72 -7.06
CA SER A 296 -18.50 -1.40 -7.83
C SER A 296 -18.81 -0.62 -9.10
N ALA A 297 -19.89 -1.00 -9.81
CA ALA A 297 -20.32 -0.31 -11.02
C ALA A 297 -20.75 1.13 -10.74
N LEU A 298 -21.51 1.37 -9.67
CA LEU A 298 -21.88 2.72 -9.22
C LEU A 298 -20.65 3.55 -8.88
N LEU A 299 -19.67 2.96 -8.20
CA LEU A 299 -18.49 3.67 -7.74
C LEU A 299 -17.50 3.99 -8.87
N ILE A 300 -17.30 3.06 -9.82
CA ILE A 300 -16.52 3.28 -11.05
C ILE A 300 -17.20 4.36 -11.89
N ARG A 301 -18.52 4.27 -12.10
CA ARG A 301 -19.27 5.27 -12.86
C ARG A 301 -19.16 6.65 -12.22
N TYR A 302 -19.25 6.73 -10.90
CA TYR A 302 -19.11 7.99 -10.20
C TYR A 302 -17.68 8.56 -10.25
N CYS A 303 -16.64 7.73 -10.11
CA CYS A 303 -15.26 8.23 -10.04
C CYS A 303 -14.65 8.52 -11.41
N ASP A 304 -14.85 7.60 -12.35
CA ASP A 304 -14.09 7.53 -13.60
C ASP A 304 -14.96 7.82 -14.84
N ASP A 305 -16.27 8.04 -14.67
CA ASP A 305 -17.30 8.21 -15.73
C ASP A 305 -17.29 7.08 -16.78
N GLN A 306 -16.80 5.90 -16.40
CA GLN A 306 -16.76 4.70 -17.23
C GLN A 306 -17.88 3.73 -16.84
N PHE A 307 -18.43 3.04 -17.84
CA PHE A 307 -19.39 1.96 -17.67
C PHE A 307 -19.00 0.81 -18.58
N ASP A 308 -18.38 -0.23 -18.01
CA ASP A 308 -18.07 -1.46 -18.73
C ASP A 308 -19.22 -2.44 -18.56
N SER A 309 -19.94 -2.73 -19.65
CA SER A 309 -21.01 -3.73 -19.68
C SER A 309 -20.52 -5.17 -19.45
N GLU A 310 -19.21 -5.41 -19.60
CA GLU A 310 -18.58 -6.74 -19.50
C GLU A 310 -17.69 -6.94 -18.27
N SER A 311 -17.50 -5.91 -17.42
CA SER A 311 -16.66 -6.03 -16.21
C SER A 311 -17.42 -6.69 -15.05
N SER A 312 -17.89 -7.92 -15.25
CA SER A 312 -18.53 -8.74 -14.21
C SER A 312 -17.50 -9.48 -13.36
N THR A 313 -16.40 -8.83 -12.98
CA THR A 313 -15.41 -9.41 -12.08
C THR A 313 -15.85 -9.17 -10.63
N ALA A 314 -16.00 -10.23 -9.85
CA ALA A 314 -16.31 -10.10 -8.43
C ALA A 314 -15.18 -9.34 -7.71
N THR A 315 -15.54 -8.29 -6.96
CA THR A 315 -14.58 -7.54 -6.13
C THR A 315 -13.99 -8.47 -5.08
N ILE A 316 -12.66 -8.56 -5.04
CA ILE A 316 -11.93 -9.34 -4.04
C ILE A 316 -11.44 -8.35 -2.98
N GLY A 317 -12.02 -8.40 -1.78
CA GLY A 317 -11.66 -7.53 -0.66
C GLY A 317 -12.37 -6.17 -0.67
N VAL A 318 -11.68 -5.13 -0.19
CA VAL A 318 -12.21 -3.75 -0.14
C VAL A 318 -11.36 -2.88 -1.04
N ASP A 319 -11.98 -2.19 -2.00
CA ASP A 319 -11.31 -1.22 -2.87
C ASP A 319 -11.54 0.21 -2.36
N PHE A 320 -10.55 1.06 -2.56
CA PHE A 320 -10.53 2.43 -2.04
C PHE A 320 -10.40 3.42 -3.18
N LYS A 321 -11.39 4.29 -3.33
CA LYS A 321 -11.40 5.35 -4.34
C LYS A 321 -11.50 6.72 -3.69
N LEU A 322 -10.73 7.66 -4.23
CA LEU A 322 -10.62 9.03 -3.75
C LEU A 322 -11.19 9.97 -4.79
N LYS A 323 -12.13 10.84 -4.40
CA LYS A 323 -12.64 11.89 -5.28
C LYS A 323 -12.67 13.23 -4.55
N ARG A 324 -12.27 14.31 -5.22
CA ARG A 324 -12.47 15.67 -4.69
C ARG A 324 -13.88 16.12 -5.06
N LEU A 325 -14.63 16.64 -4.09
CA LEU A 325 -15.92 17.28 -4.33
C LEU A 325 -15.93 18.69 -3.75
N SER A 326 -16.72 19.59 -4.34
CA SER A 326 -17.00 20.90 -3.77
C SER A 326 -18.47 20.94 -3.38
N VAL A 327 -18.76 21.19 -2.10
CA VAL A 327 -20.13 21.29 -1.57
C VAL A 327 -20.30 22.70 -1.02
N HIS A 328 -21.28 23.45 -1.52
CA HIS A 328 -21.51 24.85 -1.15
C HIS A 328 -20.24 25.73 -1.24
N GLY A 329 -19.42 25.52 -2.27
CA GLY A 329 -18.17 26.25 -2.48
C GLY A 329 -17.00 25.84 -1.58
N LYS A 330 -17.18 24.86 -0.68
CA LYS A 330 -16.11 24.32 0.17
C LYS A 330 -15.57 23.01 -0.42
N PRO A 331 -14.25 22.89 -0.61
CA PRO A 331 -13.64 21.66 -1.12
C PRO A 331 -13.56 20.58 -0.01
N TYR A 332 -13.95 19.36 -0.35
CA TYR A 332 -13.87 18.16 0.46
C TYR A 332 -13.17 17.03 -0.27
N ARG A 333 -12.54 16.14 0.49
CA ARG A 333 -11.98 14.90 0.00
C ARG A 333 -12.92 13.74 0.35
N LEU A 334 -13.44 13.06 -0.66
CA LEU A 334 -14.33 11.92 -0.49
C LEU A 334 -13.54 10.61 -0.57
N ASN A 335 -13.55 9.86 0.52
CA ASN A 335 -13.05 8.50 0.58
C ASN A 335 -14.23 7.54 0.39
N LEU A 336 -14.30 6.91 -0.77
CA LEU A 336 -15.31 5.91 -1.11
C LEU A 336 -14.72 4.51 -0.93
N LEU A 337 -15.38 3.69 -0.12
CA LEU A 337 -15.00 2.30 0.11
C LEU A 337 -15.97 1.37 -0.61
N ASP A 338 -15.47 0.63 -1.61
CA ASP A 338 -16.20 -0.45 -2.26
C ASP A 338 -15.92 -1.77 -1.53
N THR A 339 -16.97 -2.50 -1.15
CA THR A 339 -16.82 -3.76 -0.43
C THR A 339 -17.18 -4.95 -1.32
N ALA A 340 -16.39 -6.02 -1.24
CA ALA A 340 -16.75 -7.29 -1.82
C ALA A 340 -18.09 -7.77 -1.23
N GLY A 341 -19.08 -7.93 -2.09
CA GLY A 341 -20.38 -8.49 -1.68
C GLY A 341 -20.36 -10.00 -1.47
N GLN A 342 -19.21 -10.67 -1.34
CA GLN A 342 -19.20 -12.12 -1.14
C GLN A 342 -19.66 -12.48 0.27
N GLU A 343 -20.92 -12.94 0.38
CA GLU A 343 -21.48 -13.50 1.62
C GLU A 343 -20.75 -14.76 2.12
N ARG A 344 -19.88 -15.36 1.30
CA ARG A 344 -19.18 -16.63 1.61
C ARG A 344 -17.89 -16.47 2.42
N PHE A 345 -17.38 -15.25 2.63
CA PHE A 345 -16.14 -15.04 3.39
C PHE A 345 -16.23 -13.86 4.36
N ARG A 346 -16.90 -14.08 5.49
CA ARG A 346 -16.88 -13.26 6.72
C ARG A 346 -17.46 -11.83 6.60
N THR A 347 -18.06 -11.40 7.70
CA THR A 347 -18.40 -10.01 8.00
C THR A 347 -17.25 -9.07 7.65
N LEU A 348 -17.57 -7.91 7.08
CA LEU A 348 -16.60 -6.84 6.86
C LEU A 348 -15.94 -6.52 8.21
N SER A 349 -14.60 -6.42 8.25
CA SER A 349 -13.91 -6.11 9.52
C SER A 349 -14.47 -4.82 10.13
N ASN A 350 -14.80 -4.84 11.43
CA ASN A 350 -15.34 -3.69 12.18
C ASN A 350 -14.50 -2.41 11.98
N SER A 351 -13.21 -2.56 11.64
CA SER A 351 -12.31 -1.45 11.31
C SER A 351 -12.76 -0.58 10.13
N TYR A 352 -13.55 -1.11 9.19
CA TYR A 352 -14.03 -0.35 8.03
C TYR A 352 -15.20 0.58 8.39
N TYR A 353 -16.08 0.17 9.31
CA TYR A 353 -17.18 0.98 9.83
C TYR A 353 -16.68 2.15 10.70
N ARG A 354 -15.55 1.96 11.41
CA ARG A 354 -14.97 3.00 12.27
C ARG A 354 -14.64 4.28 11.48
N GLY A 355 -15.22 5.40 11.92
CA GLY A 355 -15.01 6.72 11.32
C GLY A 355 -15.67 6.91 9.94
N ALA A 356 -16.59 6.03 9.54
CA ALA A 356 -17.50 6.33 8.44
C ALA A 356 -18.37 7.53 8.82
N HIS A 357 -18.61 8.42 7.87
CA HIS A 357 -19.54 9.56 8.01
C HIS A 357 -20.88 9.23 7.37
N GLY A 358 -20.88 8.36 6.37
CA GLY A 358 -22.09 7.81 5.77
C GLY A 358 -21.91 6.40 5.25
N VAL A 359 -23.02 5.67 5.15
CA VAL A 359 -23.09 4.33 4.58
C VAL A 359 -24.15 4.31 3.48
N ILE A 360 -23.82 3.71 2.34
CA ILE A 360 -24.74 3.49 1.23
C ILE A 360 -25.02 1.99 1.15
N LEU A 361 -26.26 1.62 1.46
CA LEU A 361 -26.82 0.28 1.28
C LEU A 361 -27.27 0.14 -0.17
N VAL A 362 -26.69 -0.78 -0.92
CA VAL A 362 -26.99 -0.97 -2.34
C VAL A 362 -27.66 -2.31 -2.58
N TYR A 363 -28.79 -2.30 -3.27
CA TYR A 363 -29.46 -3.50 -3.79
C TYR A 363 -29.65 -3.42 -5.31
N ASP A 364 -29.95 -4.55 -5.94
CA ASP A 364 -30.28 -4.65 -7.37
C ASP A 364 -31.80 -4.59 -7.54
N ILE A 365 -32.30 -3.58 -8.26
CA ILE A 365 -33.75 -3.41 -8.49
C ILE A 365 -34.35 -4.61 -9.25
N SER A 366 -33.55 -5.28 -10.08
CA SER A 366 -33.99 -6.48 -10.82
C SER A 366 -34.02 -7.75 -9.97
N ASN A 367 -33.49 -7.73 -8.75
CA ASN A 367 -33.43 -8.90 -7.87
C ASN A 367 -34.03 -8.59 -6.48
N ARG A 368 -35.26 -9.07 -6.23
CA ARG A 368 -35.97 -8.88 -4.96
C ARG A 368 -35.24 -9.46 -3.75
N GLU A 369 -34.52 -10.58 -3.90
CA GLU A 369 -33.74 -11.19 -2.81
C GLU A 369 -32.64 -10.25 -2.32
N SER A 370 -32.05 -9.47 -3.25
CA SER A 370 -31.01 -8.50 -2.90
C SER A 370 -31.54 -7.40 -1.98
N PHE A 371 -32.79 -6.97 -2.17
CA PHE A 371 -33.48 -6.01 -1.31
C PHE A 371 -33.80 -6.60 0.07
N LEU A 372 -34.33 -7.84 0.11
CA LEU A 372 -34.64 -8.51 1.38
C LEU A 372 -33.39 -8.76 2.23
N SER A 373 -32.22 -8.90 1.61
CA SER A 373 -30.96 -9.06 2.34
C SER A 373 -30.45 -7.78 3.01
N ILE A 374 -31.03 -6.61 2.70
CA ILE A 374 -30.55 -5.31 3.22
C ILE A 374 -30.69 -5.19 4.73
N ASP A 375 -31.70 -5.81 5.33
CA ASP A 375 -31.91 -5.77 6.79
C ASP A 375 -30.68 -6.27 7.55
N ARG A 376 -30.07 -7.35 7.08
CA ARG A 376 -28.81 -7.88 7.63
C ARG A 376 -27.66 -6.88 7.53
N TRP A 377 -27.55 -6.17 6.41
CA TRP A 377 -26.51 -5.15 6.23
C TRP A 377 -26.75 -3.93 7.10
N PHE A 378 -28.01 -3.58 7.36
CA PHE A 378 -28.38 -2.51 8.27
C PHE A 378 -28.05 -2.86 9.72
N GLU A 379 -28.37 -4.07 10.18
CA GLU A 379 -27.95 -4.58 11.49
C GLU A 379 -26.42 -4.56 11.67
N GLU A 380 -25.66 -4.89 10.61
CA GLU A 380 -24.20 -4.78 10.64
C GLU A 380 -23.70 -3.34 10.79
N VAL A 381 -24.40 -2.36 10.20
CA VAL A 381 -24.07 -0.94 10.37
C VAL A 381 -24.36 -0.50 11.80
N ASP A 382 -25.54 -0.83 12.31
CA ASP A 382 -25.98 -0.47 13.66
C ASP A 382 -25.03 -1.04 14.73
N ALA A 383 -24.57 -2.27 14.55
CA ALA A 383 -23.64 -2.92 15.47
C ALA A 383 -22.20 -2.38 15.43
N ASN A 384 -21.75 -1.72 14.35
CA ASN A 384 -20.33 -1.44 14.13
C ASN A 384 -19.99 0.03 13.80
N ALA A 385 -20.95 0.83 13.38
CA ALA A 385 -20.74 2.22 13.00
C ALA A 385 -20.72 3.14 14.23
N VAL A 386 -20.23 4.38 14.05
CA VAL A 386 -20.23 5.39 15.11
C VAL A 386 -21.62 6.03 15.17
N GLU A 387 -22.05 6.43 16.36
CA GLU A 387 -23.28 7.22 16.55
C GLU A 387 -23.28 8.46 15.65
N GLY A 388 -24.38 8.70 14.93
CA GLY A 388 -24.54 9.82 14.00
C GLY A 388 -24.15 9.54 12.53
N VAL A 389 -23.76 8.31 12.17
CA VAL A 389 -23.56 7.91 10.76
C VAL A 389 -24.87 8.01 9.97
N LYS A 390 -24.82 8.63 8.78
CA LYS A 390 -25.99 8.73 7.89
C LYS A 390 -26.07 7.54 6.93
N CYS A 391 -27.21 6.86 6.92
CA CYS A 391 -27.46 5.71 6.06
C CYS A 391 -28.35 6.08 4.87
N PHE A 392 -27.97 5.64 3.67
CA PHE A 392 -28.73 5.84 2.44
C PHE A 392 -29.02 4.49 1.80
N LEU A 393 -30.25 4.26 1.35
CA LEU A 393 -30.63 3.08 0.59
C LEU A 393 -30.69 3.42 -0.90
N VAL A 394 -30.01 2.64 -1.73
CA VAL A 394 -29.88 2.87 -3.17
C VAL A 394 -30.21 1.61 -3.96
N GLY A 395 -31.20 1.73 -4.85
CA GLY A 395 -31.50 0.73 -5.86
C GLY A 395 -30.63 0.94 -7.10
N SER A 396 -29.89 -0.10 -7.51
CA SER A 396 -29.05 -0.10 -8.69
C SER A 396 -29.70 -0.85 -9.87
N LYS A 397 -29.06 -0.78 -11.05
CA LYS A 397 -29.45 -1.49 -12.28
C LYS A 397 -30.84 -1.18 -12.82
N LEU A 398 -31.26 0.09 -12.70
CA LEU A 398 -32.54 0.55 -13.27
C LEU A 398 -32.65 0.27 -14.78
N ASP A 399 -31.52 0.32 -15.48
CA ASP A 399 -31.37 0.00 -16.91
C ASP A 399 -31.83 -1.42 -17.29
N ARG A 400 -31.88 -2.36 -16.34
CA ARG A 400 -32.32 -3.75 -16.59
C ARG A 400 -33.82 -3.96 -16.46
N VAL A 401 -34.55 -2.98 -15.95
CA VAL A 401 -35.99 -3.09 -15.64
C VAL A 401 -36.85 -2.70 -16.85
N SER A 402 -36.29 -2.04 -17.86
CA SER A 402 -37.02 -1.50 -19.03
C SER A 402 -37.55 -2.54 -20.03
N GLY A 403 -37.49 -3.84 -19.74
CA GLY A 403 -37.98 -4.91 -20.61
C GLY A 403 -39.24 -5.66 -20.14
N ALA A 404 -39.76 -5.39 -18.93
CA ALA A 404 -40.84 -6.16 -18.33
C ALA A 404 -42.16 -5.38 -18.19
N ILE A 405 -42.50 -4.55 -19.17
CA ILE A 405 -43.84 -3.95 -19.31
C ILE A 405 -44.39 -4.36 -20.68
N GLY A 406 -45.09 -5.51 -20.70
CA GLY A 406 -45.75 -6.04 -21.89
C GLY A 406 -46.72 -7.17 -21.55
N SER A 407 -48.02 -6.84 -21.52
CA SER A 407 -49.23 -7.68 -21.52
C SER A 407 -49.48 -8.65 -20.34
N GLY A 408 -50.30 -8.21 -19.40
CA GLY A 408 -51.01 -9.05 -18.43
C GLY A 408 -51.97 -8.19 -17.60
N SER A 409 -53.24 -8.15 -18.00
CA SER A 409 -54.33 -7.34 -17.46
C SER A 409 -54.53 -7.48 -15.94
N GLY A 410 -54.53 -6.34 -15.24
CA GLY A 410 -54.95 -6.23 -13.84
C GLY A 410 -55.00 -4.76 -13.44
N SER A 411 -56.20 -4.21 -13.31
CA SER A 411 -56.48 -2.81 -12.97
C SER A 411 -55.82 -2.37 -11.66
N GLY A 412 -55.05 -1.29 -11.72
CA GLY A 412 -54.49 -0.65 -10.53
C GLY A 412 -53.67 0.56 -10.90
N ASN A 413 -54.28 1.74 -10.75
CA ASN A 413 -53.72 3.06 -11.00
C ASN A 413 -52.29 3.20 -10.45
N ARG A 414 -51.26 3.37 -11.30
CA ARG A 414 -49.89 3.71 -10.88
C ARG A 414 -49.49 5.07 -11.43
N GLY A 415 -49.80 6.09 -10.64
CA GLY A 415 -49.10 7.37 -10.72
C GLY A 415 -47.63 7.19 -10.38
N LYS A 416 -46.78 8.07 -10.92
CA LYS A 416 -45.40 8.28 -10.46
C LYS A 416 -45.41 8.37 -8.93
N ARG A 417 -44.77 7.41 -8.26
CA ARG A 417 -44.50 7.52 -6.83
C ARG A 417 -43.11 8.11 -6.69
N GLU A 418 -43.03 9.43 -6.56
CA GLU A 418 -41.93 10.03 -5.83
C GLU A 418 -42.00 9.44 -4.41
N VAL A 419 -40.92 8.79 -3.98
CA VAL A 419 -40.80 8.37 -2.58
C VAL A 419 -40.53 9.65 -1.79
N SER A 420 -41.61 10.23 -1.25
CA SER A 420 -41.56 11.34 -0.31
C SER A 420 -40.84 10.92 0.97
N GLU A 421 -40.25 11.89 1.66
CA GLU A 421 -39.46 11.77 2.90
C GLU A 421 -40.17 11.10 4.10
N GLU A 422 -41.39 10.58 3.93
CA GLU A 422 -42.26 10.11 5.03
C GLU A 422 -42.47 8.58 5.06
N GLU A 423 -41.96 7.79 4.10
CA GLU A 423 -42.09 6.31 4.13
C GLU A 423 -40.93 5.57 4.82
N GLY A 424 -40.06 6.32 5.51
CA GLY A 424 -38.96 5.81 6.35
C GLY A 424 -39.15 6.14 7.82
N GLY A 425 -40.33 5.85 8.37
CA GLY A 425 -40.61 6.02 9.79
C GLY A 425 -39.83 5.04 10.67
N TRP A 426 -38.59 5.41 11.01
CA TRP A 426 -37.94 5.08 12.27
C TRP A 426 -37.33 6.36 12.83
N VAL A 427 -38.18 7.10 13.54
CA VAL A 427 -37.80 8.22 14.38
C VAL A 427 -37.09 7.67 15.61
N TYR A 428 -35.84 8.06 15.83
CA TYR A 428 -35.26 8.22 17.17
C TYR A 428 -34.44 9.51 17.18
N GLU A 429 -34.63 10.27 18.27
CA GLU A 429 -34.06 11.59 18.58
C GLU A 429 -32.53 11.66 18.52
#